data_AF-A0A8J9SIQ4-F1
#
_entry.id   AF-A0A8J9SIQ4-F1
#
_cell.length_a   1.000
_cell.length_b   1.000
_cell.length_c   1.000
_cell.angle_alpha   90.00
_cell.angle_beta   90.00
_cell.angle_gamma   90.00
#
_symmetry.space_group_name_H-M   'P 1'
#
loop_
_entity.id
_entity.type
_entity.pdbx_description
1 polymer ?
#
loop_
_entity_poly.entity_id
_entity_poly.type
_entity_poly.pdbx_seq_one_letter_code
_entity_poly.pdbx_strand_id
1 'polypeptide(L)'
;MHCARLTDESALERARGRLGRPFAEAGDPWLTEARTVAAHGALQRAQAAEREFLTRAFAKVKALELQRTAAIKDVIAAFVVAYRTDLGAVKADTAPLLRVAEQIDGEADLAELTASSAAAAETGAALGARQAEALEAASQELLCSPEIIRQGEMARWVSGSGKWTDCHFVLTRCGFLHWFNNSPPAPADIVPADSLNLSRCQFETGEAPEFNLVEMAPGMFGRSRRLIFRASNVEECCEWAISLREAIRGD
;
A
#
# COMPACT_ATOMS: atom_id res chain seq x y z
N MET A 1 -5.54 18.87 6.11
CA MET A 1 -5.38 17.53 5.49
C MET A 1 -6.63 16.71 5.77
N HIS A 2 -7.60 16.73 4.87
CA HIS A 2 -8.75 15.81 4.93
C HIS A 2 -8.56 14.76 3.83
N CYS A 3 -7.97 13.62 4.21
CA CYS A 3 -7.97 12.42 3.39
C CYS A 3 -9.36 11.78 3.54
N ALA A 4 -10.30 12.19 2.68
CA ALA A 4 -11.62 11.59 2.62
C ALA A 4 -11.47 10.19 2.03
N ARG A 5 -11.49 9.16 2.89
CA ARG A 5 -11.76 7.78 2.49
C ARG A 5 -13.15 7.74 1.87
N LEU A 6 -13.23 7.87 0.54
CA LEU A 6 -14.31 7.29 -0.23
C LEU A 6 -14.21 5.78 0.00
N THR A 7 -14.95 5.30 0.98
CA THR A 7 -15.10 3.87 1.22
C THR A 7 -15.86 3.34 0.02
N ASP A 8 -15.14 2.61 -0.82
CA ASP A 8 -15.68 2.00 -2.04
C ASP A 8 -16.91 1.16 -1.68
N GLU A 9 -18.09 1.67 -2.03
CA GLU A 9 -19.37 1.04 -1.75
C GLU A 9 -19.44 -0.36 -2.38
N SER A 10 -18.72 -0.59 -3.49
CA SER A 10 -18.59 -1.91 -4.11
C SER A 10 -17.73 -2.86 -3.28
N ALA A 11 -16.71 -2.36 -2.57
CA ALA A 11 -15.94 -3.13 -1.60
C ALA A 11 -16.78 -3.43 -0.35
N LEU A 12 -17.63 -2.50 0.07
CA LEU A 12 -18.60 -2.71 1.16
C LEU A 12 -19.71 -3.69 0.78
N GLU A 13 -20.21 -3.67 -0.46
CA GLU A 13 -21.21 -4.62 -0.96
C GLU A 13 -20.64 -6.03 -1.14
N ARG A 14 -19.36 -6.15 -1.52
CA ARG A 14 -18.57 -7.39 -1.50
C ARG A 14 -18.34 -7.91 -0.08
N ALA A 15 -17.95 -7.05 0.86
CA ALA A 15 -17.80 -7.39 2.27
C ALA A 15 -19.14 -7.85 2.91
N ARG A 16 -20.26 -7.34 2.41
CA ARG A 16 -21.62 -7.74 2.79
C ARG A 16 -22.13 -8.99 2.06
N GLY A 17 -21.32 -9.59 1.18
CA GLY A 17 -21.68 -10.81 0.42
C GLY A 17 -22.83 -10.63 -0.56
N ARG A 18 -23.20 -9.39 -0.90
CA ARG A 18 -24.34 -9.08 -1.80
C ARG A 18 -23.94 -9.13 -3.27
N LEU A 19 -22.67 -8.87 -3.55
CA LEU A 19 -22.02 -9.22 -4.80
C LEU A 19 -21.36 -10.58 -4.56
N GLY A 20 -21.67 -11.57 -5.40
CA GLY A 20 -21.02 -12.87 -5.32
C GLY A 20 -19.50 -12.70 -5.28
N ARG A 21 -18.79 -13.59 -4.58
CA ARG A 21 -17.32 -13.64 -4.71
C ARG A 21 -16.98 -13.67 -6.20
N PRO A 22 -16.00 -12.90 -6.68
CA PRO A 22 -15.62 -12.97 -8.08
C PRO A 22 -15.29 -14.43 -8.38
N PHE A 23 -16.10 -15.05 -9.23
CA PHE A 23 -15.82 -16.38 -9.76
C PHE A 23 -14.49 -16.23 -10.51
N ALA A 24 -13.45 -16.85 -9.97
CA ALA A 24 -12.16 -17.12 -10.59
C ALA A 24 -11.71 -16.07 -11.63
N GLU A 25 -11.16 -14.96 -11.13
CA GLU A 25 -10.07 -14.17 -11.75
C GLU A 25 -8.83 -15.00 -12.16
N ALA A 26 -8.93 -16.34 -12.14
CA ALA A 26 -7.87 -17.29 -12.49
C ALA A 26 -7.71 -17.49 -14.00
N GLY A 27 -8.42 -16.72 -14.83
CA GLY A 27 -8.37 -16.80 -16.30
C GLY A 27 -7.71 -15.60 -16.97
N ASP A 28 -7.30 -14.58 -16.22
CA ASP A 28 -6.63 -13.40 -16.78
C ASP A 28 -5.17 -13.31 -16.28
N PRO A 29 -4.19 -13.59 -17.16
CA PRO A 29 -2.77 -13.45 -16.84
C PRO A 29 -2.39 -12.02 -16.44
N TRP A 30 -2.96 -11.02 -17.11
CA TRP A 30 -2.67 -9.61 -16.85
C TRP A 30 -3.10 -9.22 -15.43
N LEU A 31 -4.29 -9.65 -15.01
CA LEU A 31 -4.78 -9.40 -13.66
C LEU A 31 -3.95 -10.12 -12.59
N THR A 32 -3.43 -11.31 -12.90
CA THR A 32 -2.55 -12.06 -12.00
C THR A 32 -1.22 -11.33 -11.79
N GLU A 33 -0.63 -10.81 -12.86
CA GLU A 33 0.57 -9.97 -12.79
C GLU A 33 0.29 -8.66 -12.04
N ALA A 34 -0.82 -7.98 -12.31
CA ALA A 34 -1.27 -6.78 -11.59
C ALA A 34 -1.34 -6.99 -10.08
N ARG A 35 -1.94 -8.11 -9.64
CA ARG A 35 -2.00 -8.49 -8.22
C ARG A 35 -0.62 -8.73 -7.63
N THR A 36 0.31 -9.27 -8.41
CA THR A 36 1.69 -9.51 -7.97
C THR A 36 2.43 -8.18 -7.77
N VAL A 37 2.29 -7.25 -8.71
CA VAL A 37 2.83 -5.88 -8.62
C VAL A 37 2.26 -5.16 -7.40
N ALA A 38 0.94 -5.23 -7.20
CA ALA A 38 0.27 -4.64 -6.04
C ALA A 38 0.72 -5.27 -4.71
N ALA A 39 0.90 -6.59 -4.67
CA ALA A 39 1.43 -7.28 -3.49
C ALA A 39 2.86 -6.85 -3.19
N HIS A 40 3.69 -6.64 -4.23
CA HIS A 40 5.03 -6.09 -4.08
C HIS A 40 5.01 -4.67 -3.50
N GLY A 41 4.14 -3.79 -4.00
CA GLY A 41 3.94 -2.45 -3.45
C GLY A 41 3.46 -2.45 -1.99
N ALA A 42 2.54 -3.36 -1.64
CA ALA A 42 2.08 -3.53 -0.26
C ALA A 42 3.22 -3.99 0.68
N LEU A 43 4.03 -4.95 0.23
CA LEU A 43 5.22 -5.41 0.96
C LEU A 43 6.22 -4.27 1.16
N GLN A 44 6.50 -3.48 0.13
CA GLN A 44 7.43 -2.36 0.22
C GLN A 44 6.97 -1.31 1.26
N ARG A 45 5.67 -1.00 1.29
CA ARG A 45 5.08 -0.11 2.31
C ARG A 45 5.20 -0.68 3.72
N ALA A 46 4.96 -1.99 3.90
CA ALA A 46 5.14 -2.65 5.18
C ALA A 46 6.61 -2.61 5.65
N GLN A 47 7.56 -2.87 4.75
CA GLN A 47 8.99 -2.75 5.02
C GLN A 47 9.42 -1.31 5.35
N ALA A 48 8.82 -0.31 4.70
CA ALA A 48 9.05 1.10 5.05
C ALA A 48 8.55 1.43 6.47
N ALA A 49 7.34 0.99 6.82
CA ALA A 49 6.77 1.19 8.15
C ALA A 49 7.58 0.46 9.24
N GLU A 50 8.05 -0.75 8.96
CA GLU A 50 8.93 -1.50 9.85
C GLU A 50 10.27 -0.77 10.09
N ARG A 51 10.91 -0.28 9.02
CA ARG A 51 12.15 0.51 9.14
C ARG A 51 11.94 1.75 10.00
N GLU A 52 10.87 2.51 9.77
CA GLU A 52 10.53 3.68 10.58
C GLU A 52 10.30 3.31 12.05
N PHE A 53 9.61 2.20 12.31
CA PHE A 53 9.41 1.68 13.65
C PHE A 53 10.75 1.33 14.32
N LEU A 54 11.63 0.59 13.64
CA LEU A 54 12.94 0.20 14.16
C LEU A 54 13.80 1.43 14.46
N THR A 55 13.87 2.42 13.57
CA THR A 55 14.59 3.68 13.82
C THR A 55 14.10 4.38 15.10
N ARG A 56 12.78 4.46 15.30
CA ARG A 56 12.22 5.04 16.52
C ARG A 56 12.51 4.20 17.76
N ALA A 57 12.42 2.88 17.65
CA ALA A 57 12.72 1.97 18.75
C ALA A 57 14.19 2.09 19.20
N PHE A 58 15.13 2.10 18.25
CA PHE A 58 16.55 2.31 18.54
C PHE A 58 16.83 3.65 19.21
N ALA A 59 16.24 4.74 18.70
CA ALA A 59 16.36 6.06 19.33
C ALA A 59 15.88 6.05 20.79
N LYS A 60 14.77 5.35 21.06
CA LYS A 60 14.23 5.21 22.42
C LYS A 60 15.13 4.36 23.33
N VAL A 61 15.64 3.23 22.85
CA VAL A 61 16.58 2.39 23.61
C VAL A 61 17.84 3.16 23.95
N LYS A 62 18.41 3.88 22.97
CA LYS A 62 19.58 4.75 23.20
C LYS A 62 19.31 5.78 24.31
N ALA A 63 18.16 6.47 24.25
CA ALA A 63 17.80 7.44 25.27
C ALA A 63 17.65 6.81 26.67
N LEU A 64 17.04 5.63 26.76
CA LEU A 64 16.86 4.92 28.03
C LEU A 64 18.19 4.42 28.62
N GLU A 65 19.11 3.92 27.78
CA GLU A 65 20.43 3.49 28.25
C GLU A 65 21.27 4.66 28.74
N LEU A 66 21.22 5.81 28.06
CA LEU A 66 21.87 7.03 28.55
C LEU A 66 21.29 7.49 29.89
N GLN A 67 19.97 7.45 30.05
CA GLN A 67 19.30 7.77 31.32
C GLN A 67 19.68 6.79 32.44
N ARG A 68 19.71 5.49 32.14
CA ARG A 68 20.13 4.44 33.08
C ARG A 68 21.57 4.68 33.55
N THR A 69 22.48 4.97 32.63
CA THR A 69 23.88 5.26 32.94
C THR A 69 24.02 6.50 33.82
N ALA A 70 23.30 7.58 33.52
CA ALA A 70 23.27 8.77 34.37
C ALA A 70 22.75 8.45 35.79
N ALA A 71 21.63 7.72 35.89
CA ALA A 71 21.06 7.34 37.18
C ALA A 71 22.00 6.46 38.01
N ILE A 72 22.76 5.54 37.39
CA ILE A 72 23.77 4.73 38.08
C ILE A 72 24.87 5.63 38.66
N LYS A 73 25.36 6.60 37.90
CA LYS A 73 26.36 7.57 38.38
C LYS A 73 25.83 8.38 39.57
N ASP A 74 24.59 8.87 39.48
CA ASP A 74 23.95 9.64 40.54
C ASP A 74 23.78 8.81 41.82
N VAL A 75 23.37 7.54 41.70
CA VAL A 75 23.23 6.62 42.84
C VAL A 75 24.58 6.35 43.49
N ILE A 76 25.64 6.10 42.73
CA ILE A 76 26.99 5.89 43.27
C ILE A 76 27.47 7.16 44.00
N ALA A 77 27.26 8.33 43.41
CA ALA A 77 27.64 9.61 44.02
C ALA A 77 26.87 9.86 45.33
N ALA A 78 25.55 9.68 45.32
CA ALA A 78 24.70 9.84 46.50
C ALA A 78 25.08 8.84 47.62
N PHE A 79 25.36 7.59 47.26
CA PHE A 79 25.82 6.57 48.20
C PHE A 79 27.15 6.96 48.85
N VAL A 80 28.13 7.41 48.06
CA VAL A 80 29.43 7.87 48.58
C VAL A 80 29.26 9.06 49.53
N VAL A 81 28.38 10.02 49.21
CA VAL A 81 28.08 11.17 50.07
C VAL A 81 27.49 10.71 51.40
N ALA A 82 26.41 9.92 51.38
CA ALA A 82 25.77 9.42 52.59
C ALA A 82 26.73 8.60 53.45
N TYR A 83 27.51 7.71 52.82
CA TYR A 83 28.49 6.87 53.51
C TYR A 83 29.59 7.68 54.19
N ARG A 84 30.07 8.77 53.56
CA ARG A 84 31.04 9.69 54.18
C ARG A 84 30.45 10.47 55.35
N THR A 85 29.18 10.84 55.27
CA THR A 85 28.48 11.59 56.32
C THR A 85 28.20 10.74 57.56
N ASP A 86 27.76 9.48 57.38
CA ASP A 86 27.35 8.60 58.48
C ASP A 86 28.52 7.93 59.23
N LEU A 87 29.66 7.67 58.55
CA LEU A 87 30.80 6.93 59.12
C LEU A 87 31.94 7.81 59.66
N GLY A 88 31.67 9.06 60.01
CA GLY A 88 32.65 10.08 60.44
C GLY A 88 34.02 9.58 60.93
N ALA A 89 35.10 10.22 60.46
CA ALA A 89 36.52 10.00 60.81
C ALA A 89 37.11 8.58 60.63
N VAL A 90 36.32 7.54 60.35
CA VAL A 90 36.86 6.28 59.82
C VAL A 90 37.29 6.57 58.39
N LYS A 91 38.61 6.47 58.10
CA LYS A 91 39.24 6.61 56.77
C LYS A 91 38.72 5.54 55.80
N ALA A 92 37.44 5.51 55.49
CA ALA A 92 36.92 4.69 54.42
C ALA A 92 37.28 5.38 53.10
N ASP A 93 38.31 4.85 52.43
CA ASP A 93 38.68 5.30 51.10
C ASP A 93 37.54 4.97 50.12
N THR A 94 36.76 5.99 49.78
CA THR A 94 35.65 5.93 48.83
C THR A 94 36.06 6.43 47.45
N ALA A 95 37.32 6.86 47.28
CA ALA A 95 37.86 7.29 45.99
C ALA A 95 37.81 6.19 44.90
N PRO A 96 37.91 4.88 45.21
CA PRO A 96 37.69 3.83 44.22
C PRO A 96 36.27 3.83 43.64
N LEU A 97 35.24 4.04 44.45
CA LEU A 97 33.84 4.03 43.99
C LEU A 97 33.52 5.22 43.09
N LEU A 98 34.06 6.40 43.40
CA LEU A 98 33.93 7.58 42.53
C LEU A 98 34.65 7.38 41.19
N ARG A 99 35.84 6.77 41.20
CA ARG A 99 36.56 6.41 39.98
C ARG A 99 35.75 5.44 39.10
N VAL A 100 35.06 4.47 39.70
CA VAL A 100 34.17 3.57 38.95
C VAL A 100 33.03 4.36 38.28
N ALA A 101 32.41 5.32 38.97
CA ALA A 101 31.36 6.17 38.38
C ALA A 101 31.89 7.06 37.24
N GLU A 102 33.11 7.59 37.39
CA GLU A 102 33.79 8.40 36.37
C GLU A 102 34.16 7.58 35.11
N GLN A 103 34.47 6.30 35.29
CA GLN A 103 34.83 5.38 34.20
C GLN A 103 33.64 4.89 33.37
N ILE A 104 32.41 4.99 33.88
CA ILE A 104 31.22 4.63 33.12
C ILE A 104 31.02 5.68 32.02
N ASP A 105 31.02 5.26 30.76
CA ASP A 105 30.75 6.14 29.63
C ASP A 105 29.63 5.54 28.76
N GLY A 106 28.40 5.96 29.07
CA GLY A 106 27.22 5.47 28.37
C GLY A 106 27.19 5.83 26.89
N GLU A 107 27.91 6.87 26.44
CA GLU A 107 28.00 7.18 25.01
C GLU A 107 28.98 6.23 24.32
N ALA A 108 30.13 5.97 24.93
CA ALA A 108 31.09 4.99 24.42
C ALA A 108 30.50 3.57 24.39
N ASP A 109 29.77 3.18 25.43
CA ASP A 109 29.11 1.86 25.53
C ASP A 109 28.03 1.67 24.42
N LEU A 110 27.45 2.77 23.93
CA LEU A 110 26.42 2.76 22.88
C LEU A 110 26.97 3.08 21.49
N ALA A 111 28.28 3.30 21.34
CA ALA A 111 28.87 3.74 20.08
C ALA A 111 28.71 2.69 18.98
N GLU A 112 29.02 1.43 19.26
CA GLU A 112 28.88 0.32 18.30
C GLU A 112 27.42 0.11 17.89
N LEU A 113 26.49 0.12 18.85
CA LEU A 113 25.06 0.00 18.58
C LEU A 113 24.54 1.16 17.74
N THR A 114 24.99 2.39 18.01
CA THR A 114 24.63 3.57 17.23
C THR A 114 25.15 3.46 15.80
N ALA A 115 26.40 3.04 15.61
CA ALA A 115 27.01 2.86 14.30
C ALA A 115 26.29 1.77 13.49
N SER A 116 25.98 0.63 14.13
CA SER A 116 25.21 -0.46 13.51
C SER A 116 23.82 0.00 13.07
N SER A 117 23.10 0.74 13.94
CA SER A 117 21.78 1.29 13.60
C SER A 117 21.83 2.28 12.44
N ALA A 118 22.87 3.12 12.36
CA ALA A 118 23.04 4.08 11.27
C ALA A 118 23.30 3.37 9.93
N ALA A 119 24.20 2.38 9.93
CA ALA A 119 24.49 1.57 8.74
C ALA A 119 23.27 0.78 8.24
N ALA A 120 22.47 0.25 9.17
CA ALA A 120 21.22 -0.44 8.85
C ALA A 120 20.18 0.52 8.23
N ALA A 121 20.07 1.75 8.74
CA ALA A 121 19.18 2.76 8.20
C ALA A 121 19.58 3.19 6.76
N GLU A 122 20.88 3.40 6.52
CA GLU A 122 21.41 3.73 5.20
C GLU A 122 21.17 2.61 4.19
N THR A 123 21.53 1.37 4.56
CA THR A 123 21.30 0.18 3.72
C THR A 123 19.80 0.02 3.42
N GLY A 124 18.96 0.22 4.45
CA GLY A 124 17.51 0.19 4.32
C GLY A 124 16.98 1.25 3.34
N ALA A 125 17.49 2.47 3.38
CA ALA A 125 17.09 3.54 2.47
C ALA A 125 17.49 3.21 1.01
N ALA A 126 18.73 2.76 0.79
CA ALA A 126 19.22 2.39 -0.53
C ALA A 126 18.42 1.23 -1.15
N LEU A 127 18.09 0.20 -0.35
CA LEU A 127 17.24 -0.90 -0.80
C LEU A 127 15.82 -0.40 -1.12
N GLY A 128 15.26 0.48 -0.29
CA GLY A 128 13.93 1.05 -0.51
C GLY A 128 13.81 1.83 -1.82
N ALA A 129 14.84 2.61 -2.18
CA ALA A 129 14.90 3.33 -3.45
C ALA A 129 14.92 2.38 -4.66
N ARG A 130 15.80 1.37 -4.64
CA ARG A 130 15.87 0.35 -5.71
C ARG A 130 14.57 -0.41 -5.89
N GLN A 131 13.89 -0.75 -4.79
CA GLN A 131 12.58 -1.40 -4.84
C GLN A 131 11.51 -0.49 -5.44
N ALA A 132 11.54 0.82 -5.16
CA ALA A 132 10.60 1.77 -5.73
C ALA A 132 10.78 1.87 -7.25
N GLU A 133 12.03 1.99 -7.71
CA GLU A 133 12.37 2.00 -9.14
C GLU A 133 11.91 0.71 -9.84
N ALA A 134 12.18 -0.46 -9.23
CA ALA A 134 11.76 -1.74 -9.78
C ALA A 134 10.23 -1.88 -9.85
N LEU A 135 9.51 -1.40 -8.84
CA LEU A 135 8.05 -1.42 -8.81
C LEU A 135 7.47 -0.49 -9.88
N GLU A 136 8.05 0.69 -10.07
CA GLU A 136 7.64 1.62 -11.12
C GLU A 136 7.86 1.03 -12.52
N ALA A 137 9.02 0.42 -12.75
CA ALA A 137 9.32 -0.26 -14.01
C ALA A 137 8.31 -1.40 -14.28
N ALA A 138 8.08 -2.28 -13.30
CA ALA A 138 7.11 -3.37 -13.44
C ALA A 138 5.68 -2.88 -13.70
N SER A 139 5.31 -1.75 -13.09
CA SER A 139 4.02 -1.11 -13.29
C SER A 139 3.85 -0.56 -14.71
N GLN A 140 4.89 0.08 -15.24
CA GLN A 140 4.92 0.58 -16.60
C GLN A 140 4.87 -0.56 -17.62
N GLU A 141 5.65 -1.63 -17.39
CA GLU A 141 5.62 -2.84 -18.23
C GLU A 141 4.23 -3.47 -18.27
N LEU A 142 3.57 -3.56 -17.12
CA LEU A 142 2.21 -4.10 -17.02
C LEU A 142 1.18 -3.26 -17.78
N LEU A 143 1.26 -1.93 -17.68
CA LEU A 143 0.37 -1.03 -18.43
C LEU A 143 0.70 -0.97 -19.92
N CYS A 144 1.88 -1.42 -20.33
CA CYS A 144 2.28 -1.59 -21.73
C CYS A 144 2.18 -3.06 -22.19
N SER A 145 1.55 -3.92 -21.39
CA SER A 145 1.49 -5.36 -21.65
C SER A 145 0.78 -5.64 -22.97
N PRO A 146 1.28 -6.60 -23.78
CA PRO A 146 0.59 -7.03 -24.99
C PRO A 146 -0.80 -7.59 -24.70
N GLU A 147 -1.08 -8.06 -23.48
CA GLU A 147 -2.40 -8.57 -23.08
C GLU A 147 -3.50 -7.50 -23.08
N ILE A 148 -3.13 -6.21 -23.12
CA ILE A 148 -4.07 -5.11 -23.22
C ILE A 148 -4.49 -4.93 -24.68
N ILE A 149 -5.77 -5.09 -24.98
CA ILE A 149 -6.36 -4.72 -26.28
C ILE A 149 -6.56 -3.21 -26.35
N ARG A 150 -7.14 -2.65 -25.28
CA ARG A 150 -7.44 -1.22 -25.18
C ARG A 150 -7.35 -0.78 -23.73
N GLN A 151 -6.92 0.46 -23.52
CA GLN A 151 -7.01 1.12 -22.24
C GLN A 151 -7.26 2.60 -22.42
N GLY A 152 -7.75 3.27 -21.38
CA GLY A 152 -7.98 4.70 -21.39
C GLY A 152 -9.01 5.16 -20.37
N GLU A 153 -9.24 6.46 -20.36
CA GLU A 153 -10.13 7.10 -19.38
C GLU A 153 -11.60 7.00 -19.81
N MET A 154 -12.46 6.63 -18.87
CA MET A 154 -13.91 6.80 -18.99
C MET A 154 -14.48 7.15 -17.61
N ALA A 155 -15.70 7.68 -17.58
CA ALA A 155 -16.45 7.83 -16.35
C ALA A 155 -17.44 6.68 -16.16
N ARG A 156 -17.64 6.24 -14.93
CA ARG A 156 -18.65 5.27 -14.53
C ARG A 156 -19.72 5.92 -13.67
N TRP A 157 -20.98 5.59 -13.91
CA TRP A 157 -22.07 6.00 -13.04
C TRP A 157 -22.08 5.15 -11.76
N VAL A 158 -22.09 5.79 -10.60
CA VAL A 158 -22.19 5.12 -9.30
C VAL A 158 -23.57 5.37 -8.73
N SER A 159 -24.46 4.38 -8.84
CA SER A 159 -25.88 4.52 -8.45
C SER A 159 -26.10 4.91 -7.00
N GLY A 160 -25.26 4.44 -6.07
CA GLY A 160 -25.39 4.76 -4.64
C GLY A 160 -25.10 6.24 -4.32
N SER A 161 -24.17 6.86 -5.04
CA SER A 161 -23.83 8.27 -4.87
C SER A 161 -24.54 9.20 -5.86
N GLY A 162 -25.13 8.64 -6.92
CA GLY A 162 -25.74 9.39 -8.01
C GLY A 162 -24.73 10.28 -8.75
N LYS A 163 -23.48 9.83 -8.87
CA LYS A 163 -22.39 10.61 -9.47
C LYS A 163 -21.61 9.80 -10.48
N TRP A 164 -21.07 10.53 -11.45
CA TRP A 164 -20.00 10.03 -12.32
C TRP A 164 -18.68 9.98 -11.54
N THR A 165 -17.91 8.93 -11.77
CA THR A 165 -16.55 8.78 -11.23
C THR A 165 -15.63 8.47 -12.38
N ASP A 166 -14.64 9.34 -12.58
CA ASP A 166 -13.61 9.14 -13.60
C ASP A 166 -12.72 7.96 -13.19
N CYS A 167 -12.42 7.10 -14.15
CA CYS A 167 -11.68 5.86 -13.94
C CYS A 167 -10.76 5.62 -15.13
N HIS A 168 -9.67 4.89 -14.89
CA HIS A 168 -8.89 4.28 -15.96
C HIS A 168 -9.40 2.88 -16.23
N PHE A 169 -9.61 2.51 -17.48
CA PHE A 169 -10.09 1.20 -17.90
C PHE A 169 -9.02 0.43 -18.64
N VAL A 170 -8.99 -0.88 -18.44
CA VAL A 170 -8.13 -1.82 -19.17
C VAL A 170 -8.99 -2.97 -19.67
N LEU A 171 -9.03 -3.14 -20.98
CA LEU A 171 -9.65 -4.26 -21.69
C LEU A 171 -8.56 -5.27 -22.07
N THR A 172 -8.65 -6.48 -21.53
CA THR A 172 -7.67 -7.55 -21.75
C THR A 172 -8.10 -8.51 -22.86
N ARG A 173 -7.12 -9.17 -23.48
CA ARG A 173 -7.34 -10.22 -24.50
C ARG A 173 -8.17 -11.39 -23.99
N CYS A 174 -8.13 -11.65 -22.69
CA CYS A 174 -8.93 -12.70 -22.05
C CYS A 174 -10.41 -12.34 -21.88
N GLY A 175 -10.85 -11.19 -22.42
CA GLY A 175 -12.25 -10.78 -22.39
C GLY A 175 -12.67 -10.22 -21.04
N PHE A 176 -11.76 -9.55 -20.33
CA PHE A 176 -12.09 -8.82 -19.10
C PHE A 176 -11.97 -7.32 -19.29
N LEU A 177 -12.86 -6.59 -18.63
CA LEU A 177 -12.78 -5.14 -18.49
C LEU A 177 -12.52 -4.80 -17.02
N HIS A 178 -11.34 -4.27 -16.72
CA HIS A 178 -10.92 -3.81 -15.41
C HIS A 178 -11.03 -2.29 -15.33
N TRP A 179 -11.33 -1.75 -14.15
CA TRP A 179 -11.21 -0.30 -13.93
C TRP A 179 -10.59 0.07 -12.60
N PHE A 180 -9.93 1.22 -12.61
CA PHE A 180 -9.22 1.81 -11.48
C PHE A 180 -9.87 3.15 -11.17
N ASN A 181 -10.17 3.40 -9.89
CA ASN A 181 -10.76 4.67 -9.46
C ASN A 181 -9.77 5.85 -9.52
N ASN A 182 -8.49 5.58 -9.81
CA ASN A 182 -7.45 6.57 -10.00
C ASN A 182 -7.08 6.60 -11.48
N SER A 183 -7.00 7.78 -12.08
CA SER A 183 -6.56 7.97 -13.46
C SER A 183 -5.36 8.93 -13.53
N PRO A 184 -4.19 8.48 -14.02
CA PRO A 184 -3.80 7.06 -14.22
C PRO A 184 -3.68 6.31 -12.88
N PRO A 185 -3.72 4.97 -12.88
CA PRO A 185 -3.47 4.18 -11.67
C PRO A 185 -2.05 4.44 -11.15
N ALA A 186 -1.92 4.63 -9.83
CA ALA A 186 -0.61 4.78 -9.23
C ALA A 186 0.19 3.46 -9.36
N PRO A 187 1.51 3.50 -9.65
CA PRO A 187 2.33 2.31 -9.85
C PRO A 187 2.22 1.29 -8.71
N ALA A 188 2.19 1.76 -7.45
CA ALA A 188 2.11 0.89 -6.29
C ALA A 188 0.71 0.30 -6.01
N ASP A 189 -0.32 0.72 -6.76
CA ASP A 189 -1.73 0.39 -6.51
C ASP A 189 -2.46 -0.03 -7.80
N ILE A 190 -1.81 -0.85 -8.63
CA ILE A 190 -2.45 -1.51 -9.80
C ILE A 190 -3.33 -2.66 -9.30
N VAL A 191 -4.37 -2.32 -8.56
CA VAL A 191 -5.47 -3.23 -8.21
C VAL A 191 -6.74 -2.62 -8.77
N PRO A 192 -7.41 -3.29 -9.72
CA PRO A 192 -8.70 -2.82 -10.20
C PRO A 192 -9.66 -2.66 -9.02
N ALA A 193 -10.39 -1.54 -9.01
CA ALA A 193 -11.48 -1.37 -8.08
C ALA A 193 -12.48 -2.52 -8.25
N ASP A 194 -12.75 -2.89 -9.50
CA ASP A 194 -13.64 -3.97 -9.88
C ASP A 194 -13.42 -4.36 -11.36
N SER A 195 -14.04 -5.47 -11.78
CA SER A 195 -13.81 -6.12 -13.07
C SER A 195 -15.12 -6.69 -13.64
N LEU A 196 -15.22 -6.77 -14.97
CA LEU A 196 -16.29 -7.46 -15.69
C LEU A 196 -15.72 -8.60 -16.53
N ASN A 197 -16.39 -9.74 -16.51
CA ASN A 197 -16.17 -10.79 -17.49
C ASN A 197 -17.10 -10.56 -18.69
N LEU A 198 -16.53 -10.18 -19.83
CA LEU A 198 -17.29 -9.77 -21.00
C LEU A 198 -18.02 -10.94 -21.67
N SER A 199 -17.59 -12.19 -21.49
CA SER A 199 -18.31 -13.38 -21.98
C SER A 199 -19.73 -13.52 -21.39
N ARG A 200 -20.02 -12.80 -20.30
CA ARG A 200 -21.33 -12.78 -19.62
C ARG A 200 -22.04 -11.44 -19.79
N CYS A 201 -21.47 -10.53 -20.55
CA CYS A 201 -21.98 -9.18 -20.68
C CYS A 201 -22.78 -9.02 -21.98
N GLN A 202 -23.79 -8.17 -21.93
CA GLN A 202 -24.46 -7.64 -23.11
C GLN A 202 -24.18 -6.15 -23.23
N PHE A 203 -23.86 -5.70 -24.44
CA PHE A 203 -23.72 -4.29 -24.76
C PHE A 203 -25.08 -3.68 -25.07
N GLU A 204 -25.45 -2.61 -24.37
CA GLU A 204 -26.63 -1.80 -24.68
C GLU A 204 -26.20 -0.40 -25.13
N THR A 205 -26.62 -0.02 -26.34
CA THR A 205 -26.40 1.32 -26.87
C THR A 205 -27.16 2.35 -26.04
N GLY A 206 -26.43 3.35 -25.51
CA GLY A 206 -27.00 4.55 -24.88
C GLY A 206 -27.01 5.75 -25.83
N GLU A 207 -27.30 6.93 -25.29
CA GLU A 207 -27.09 8.20 -26.00
C GLU A 207 -25.61 8.57 -25.90
N ALA A 208 -24.89 8.59 -27.03
CA ALA A 208 -23.47 8.91 -27.04
C ALA A 208 -23.20 10.27 -26.37
N PRO A 209 -22.17 10.40 -25.51
CA PRO A 209 -21.03 9.48 -25.31
C PRO A 209 -21.25 8.41 -24.24
N GLU A 210 -22.49 8.06 -23.91
CA GLU A 210 -22.84 7.07 -22.89
C GLU A 210 -23.26 5.71 -23.48
N PHE A 211 -22.92 4.64 -22.77
CA PHE A 211 -23.33 3.27 -23.09
C PHE A 211 -23.47 2.44 -21.82
N ASN A 212 -24.11 1.27 -21.93
CA ASN A 212 -24.29 0.38 -20.79
C ASN A 212 -23.76 -1.02 -21.07
N LEU A 213 -23.23 -1.66 -20.04
CA LEU A 213 -22.99 -3.10 -20.02
C LEU A 213 -23.90 -3.75 -18.99
N VAL A 214 -24.52 -4.85 -19.38
CA VAL A 214 -25.33 -5.69 -18.49
C VAL A 214 -24.62 -7.02 -18.30
N GLU A 215 -24.07 -7.24 -17.11
CA GLU A 215 -23.49 -8.52 -16.72
C GLU A 215 -24.59 -9.46 -16.25
N MET A 216 -24.72 -10.59 -16.95
CA MET A 216 -25.65 -11.64 -16.59
C MET A 216 -25.09 -12.46 -15.44
N ALA A 217 -25.90 -12.65 -14.40
CA ALA A 217 -25.46 -13.40 -13.24
C ALA A 217 -25.36 -14.91 -13.54
N PRO A 218 -24.45 -15.63 -12.88
CA PRO A 218 -24.38 -17.08 -13.01
C PRO A 218 -25.58 -17.74 -12.33
N GLY A 219 -26.37 -18.48 -13.11
CA GLY A 219 -27.46 -19.34 -12.62
C GLY A 219 -28.84 -18.67 -12.51
N MET A 220 -29.85 -19.50 -12.19
CA MET A 220 -31.29 -19.15 -12.27
C MET A 220 -31.75 -18.07 -11.26
N PHE A 221 -31.01 -17.85 -10.17
CA PHE A 221 -31.37 -16.90 -9.10
C PHE A 221 -30.43 -15.69 -9.01
N GLY A 222 -29.50 -15.56 -9.96
CA GLY A 222 -28.56 -14.45 -9.96
C GLY A 222 -29.21 -13.14 -10.40
N ARG A 223 -28.84 -12.02 -9.78
CA ARG A 223 -29.26 -10.68 -10.21
C ARG A 223 -28.30 -10.12 -11.24
N SER A 224 -28.79 -9.79 -12.43
CA SER A 224 -28.03 -9.08 -13.45
C SER A 224 -27.56 -7.73 -12.93
N ARG A 225 -26.35 -7.34 -13.31
CA ARG A 225 -25.74 -6.06 -12.93
C ARG A 225 -25.66 -5.16 -14.16
N ARG A 226 -26.33 -4.01 -14.13
CA ARG A 226 -26.24 -2.98 -15.18
C ARG A 226 -25.27 -1.88 -14.75
N LEU A 227 -24.32 -1.57 -15.62
CA LEU A 227 -23.31 -0.54 -15.43
C LEU A 227 -23.39 0.47 -16.57
N ILE A 228 -23.31 1.75 -16.23
CA ILE A 228 -23.39 2.86 -17.18
C ILE A 228 -21.99 3.51 -17.24
N PHE A 229 -21.51 3.69 -18.47
CA PHE A 229 -20.22 4.29 -18.76
C PHE A 229 -20.39 5.50 -19.66
N ARG A 230 -19.44 6.42 -19.57
CA ARG A 230 -19.38 7.63 -20.38
C ARG A 230 -17.95 7.84 -20.85
N ALA A 231 -17.74 7.84 -22.16
CA ALA A 231 -16.45 8.19 -22.75
C ALA A 231 -16.23 9.71 -22.73
N SER A 232 -15.01 10.16 -23.02
CA SER A 232 -14.65 11.58 -23.06
C SER A 232 -15.35 12.34 -24.20
N ASN A 233 -15.64 11.66 -25.31
CA ASN A 233 -16.35 12.19 -26.46
C ASN A 233 -17.03 11.07 -27.28
N VAL A 234 -17.72 11.44 -28.36
CA VAL A 234 -18.47 10.49 -29.21
C VAL A 234 -17.55 9.52 -29.97
N GLU A 235 -16.38 9.98 -30.42
CA GLU A 235 -15.42 9.16 -31.16
C GLU A 235 -14.85 8.06 -30.26
N GLU A 236 -14.39 8.43 -29.07
CA GLU A 236 -13.94 7.49 -28.03
C GLU A 236 -15.06 6.53 -27.62
N CYS A 237 -16.31 7.01 -27.52
CA CYS A 237 -17.45 6.16 -27.24
C CYS A 237 -17.65 5.08 -28.32
N CYS A 238 -17.49 5.44 -29.60
CA CYS A 238 -17.58 4.50 -30.71
C CYS A 238 -16.47 3.46 -30.67
N GLU A 239 -15.23 3.89 -30.44
CA GLU A 239 -14.06 3.00 -30.36
C GLU A 239 -14.15 2.01 -29.19
N TRP A 240 -14.57 2.49 -28.00
CA TRP A 240 -14.86 1.64 -26.86
C TRP A 240 -16.00 0.66 -27.16
N ALA A 241 -17.09 1.13 -27.79
CA ALA A 241 -18.21 0.28 -28.15
C ALA A 241 -17.83 -0.83 -29.13
N ILE A 242 -16.98 -0.55 -30.12
CA ILE A 242 -16.46 -1.55 -31.06
C ILE A 242 -15.64 -2.60 -30.30
N SER A 243 -14.62 -2.15 -29.57
CA SER A 243 -13.70 -3.03 -28.83
C SER A 243 -14.44 -3.93 -27.83
N LEU A 244 -15.41 -3.38 -27.10
CA LEU A 244 -16.22 -4.13 -26.13
C LEU A 244 -17.15 -5.13 -26.81
N ARG A 245 -17.78 -4.76 -27.94
CA ARG A 245 -18.66 -5.69 -28.68
C ARG A 245 -17.88 -6.85 -29.29
N GLU A 246 -16.67 -6.61 -29.78
CA GLU A 246 -15.77 -7.65 -30.27
C GLU A 246 -15.38 -8.60 -29.13
N ALA A 247 -14.94 -8.06 -27.99
CA ALA A 247 -14.57 -8.86 -26.82
C ALA A 247 -15.75 -9.63 -26.21
N ILE A 248 -16.97 -9.10 -26.23
CA ILE A 248 -18.19 -9.80 -25.77
C ILE A 248 -18.53 -10.98 -26.68
N ARG A 249 -18.40 -10.81 -28.00
CA ARG A 249 -18.76 -11.85 -28.96
C ARG A 249 -17.84 -13.06 -28.82
N GLY A 250 -16.55 -12.82 -28.59
CA GLY A 250 -15.53 -13.85 -28.46
C GLY A 250 -15.37 -14.68 -29.75
N ASP A 251 -14.13 -14.94 -30.13
CA ASP A 251 -13.82 -16.00 -31.12
C ASP A 251 -14.28 -17.38 -30.61
#